data_AF-A0A955VEJ9-F1
#
_entry.id   AF-A0A955VEJ9-F1
#
_cell.length_a   1.000
_cell.length_b   1.000
_cell.length_c   1.000
_cell.angle_alpha   90.00
_cell.angle_beta   90.00
_cell.angle_gamma   90.00
#
_symmetry.space_group_name_H-M   'P 1'
#
loop_
_entity.id
_entity.type
_entity.pdbx_description
1 polymer ?
#
loop_
_entity_poly.entity_id
_entity_poly.type
_entity_poly.pdbx_seq_one_letter_code
_entity_poly.pdbx_strand_id
1 'polypeptide(L)'
;PLDAALTHVVKAAGARGEALPDVDSARLKVTAGQTDRVGGSCRGFTHAARPDVLLDVARPMTDVWYRATTNPALRVVLEGPFGDDGREVEAEYTWRCLAGGDQPRAAFPRLEMGRYRVYFAFPDKAESDDVAFVLGTEKSPERPLERLREPAASLAVTDKRLLPYYPMLPMDSNAWLRLEDLHPDERQALFLDAPRSLFAYPKFDLDKATAQLSGIDPRKLEELGVEIAWPKTDEPLLVVRQDRDRVVALTADATVVVVEAKYLVAAPAGAPVVPTEMRNRILTWDDVVRWAADEDRKEIDAVDKANDKAEACYSDYWDAHHGGVSGRLSLITYVNGRVASVRDYTAMVKDAAGKKCGLAAVEKKKEKAFGKLDARFRKRGAEALTQIAARFAAP
;
A
#
# COMPACT_ATOMS: atom_id res chain seq x y z
N PRO A 1 0.27 3.98 43.80
CA PRO A 1 1.36 4.66 43.06
C PRO A 1 1.80 3.79 41.87
N LEU A 2 1.37 4.15 40.67
CA LEU A 2 1.71 3.46 39.41
C LEU A 2 3.09 3.94 38.94
N ASP A 3 4.14 3.25 39.38
CA ASP A 3 5.52 3.56 39.01
C ASP A 3 5.92 2.97 37.64
N ALA A 4 6.27 3.90 36.76
CA ALA A 4 7.37 3.89 35.80
C ALA A 4 7.68 2.58 35.04
N ALA A 5 6.76 2.18 34.17
CA ALA A 5 7.09 1.65 32.84
C ALA A 5 5.99 2.13 31.88
N LEU A 6 6.35 2.56 30.67
CA LEU A 6 5.48 3.22 29.67
C LEU A 6 4.15 2.46 29.45
N THR A 7 3.08 2.88 30.11
CA THR A 7 1.71 2.56 29.71
C THR A 7 1.21 3.73 28.88
N HIS A 8 0.86 3.49 27.62
CA HIS A 8 0.32 4.52 26.76
C HIS A 8 -1.15 4.76 27.14
N VAL A 9 -1.43 5.97 27.63
CA VAL A 9 -2.79 6.40 27.98
C VAL A 9 -3.35 7.14 26.78
N VAL A 10 -4.29 6.54 26.07
CA VAL A 10 -4.98 7.17 24.94
C VAL A 10 -6.34 7.67 25.43
N LYS A 11 -6.56 8.99 25.34
CA LYS A 11 -7.85 9.61 25.68
C LYS A 11 -8.71 9.76 24.42
N ALA A 12 -9.82 9.04 24.37
CA ALA A 12 -10.79 9.18 23.30
C ALA A 12 -11.77 10.32 23.61
N ALA A 13 -11.49 11.49 23.04
CA ALA A 13 -12.30 12.70 23.24
C ALA A 13 -13.53 12.72 22.33
N GLY A 14 -14.65 13.12 22.92
CA GLY A 14 -15.97 12.99 22.34
C GLY A 14 -16.73 14.29 22.14
N ALA A 15 -16.12 15.40 21.74
CA ALA A 15 -16.93 16.59 21.43
C ALA A 15 -16.34 17.40 20.28
N ARG A 16 -17.18 17.73 19.29
CA ARG A 16 -16.92 18.68 18.19
C ARG A 16 -15.93 18.29 17.09
N GLY A 17 -15.73 17.00 16.83
CA GLY A 17 -14.84 16.60 15.74
C GLY A 17 -13.36 16.88 16.06
N GLU A 18 -13.03 17.07 17.33
CA GLU A 18 -11.67 16.95 17.81
C GLU A 18 -11.24 15.50 17.60
N ALA A 19 -10.21 15.30 16.78
CA ALA A 19 -9.59 14.01 16.58
C ALA A 19 -9.11 13.46 17.95
N LEU A 20 -8.96 12.14 18.05
CA LEU A 20 -7.99 11.59 19.01
C LEU A 20 -6.73 12.47 18.91
N PRO A 21 -6.19 13.01 20.04
CA PRO A 21 -4.94 13.76 19.98
C PRO A 21 -3.94 12.96 19.13
N ASP A 22 -3.37 13.63 18.13
CA ASP A 22 -2.53 13.11 17.04
C ASP A 22 -2.10 11.66 17.25
N VAL A 23 -2.68 10.71 16.48
CA VAL A 23 -2.29 9.28 16.37
C VAL A 23 -1.28 8.90 17.45
N ASP A 24 -1.75 8.70 18.70
CA ASP A 24 -0.85 8.41 19.80
C ASP A 24 -0.27 7.01 19.54
N SER A 25 0.90 7.00 18.91
CA SER A 25 1.61 5.82 18.49
C SER A 25 2.26 5.20 19.72
N ALA A 26 1.52 4.28 20.33
CA ALA A 26 1.94 3.59 21.53
C ALA A 26 3.06 2.57 21.21
N ARG A 27 4.23 2.76 21.82
CA ARG A 27 5.39 1.87 21.77
C ARG A 27 5.20 0.72 22.74
N LEU A 28 5.11 -0.50 22.25
CA LEU A 28 4.82 -1.66 23.10
C LEU A 28 5.92 -2.70 22.95
N LYS A 29 6.92 -2.60 23.83
CA LYS A 29 7.91 -3.66 24.01
C LYS A 29 7.29 -4.70 24.95
N VAL A 30 6.58 -5.66 24.39
CA VAL A 30 5.98 -6.75 25.16
C VAL A 30 7.12 -7.62 25.67
N THR A 31 7.32 -7.63 26.98
CA THR A 31 8.26 -8.55 27.62
C THR A 31 7.43 -9.75 28.04
N ALA A 32 7.75 -10.95 27.52
CA ALA A 32 7.09 -12.18 27.97
C ALA A 32 7.23 -12.28 29.50
N GLY A 33 6.11 -12.10 30.21
CA GLY A 33 6.08 -11.97 31.65
C GLY A 33 4.81 -12.56 32.20
N GLN A 34 4.96 -13.75 32.80
CA GLN A 34 4.04 -14.55 33.61
C GLN A 34 2.52 -14.36 33.41
N THR A 35 1.94 -15.44 32.88
CA THR A 35 0.55 -15.68 32.50
C THR A 35 -0.48 -15.56 33.61
N ASP A 36 -1.50 -14.73 33.40
CA ASP A 36 -2.87 -15.16 33.65
C ASP A 36 -3.39 -15.86 32.39
N ARG A 37 -3.97 -17.05 32.53
CA ARG A 37 -4.62 -17.73 31.41
C ARG A 37 -5.87 -16.95 31.06
N VAL A 38 -5.92 -16.39 29.85
CA VAL A 38 -7.15 -15.75 29.36
C VAL A 38 -8.24 -16.81 29.23
N GLY A 39 -9.37 -16.58 29.93
CA GLY A 39 -10.56 -17.42 29.81
C GLY A 39 -11.27 -17.25 28.46
N GLY A 40 -12.28 -18.08 28.19
CA GLY A 40 -13.14 -17.94 27.01
C GLY A 40 -12.43 -18.23 25.68
N SER A 41 -12.69 -17.39 24.66
CA SER A 41 -12.24 -17.58 23.28
C SER A 41 -10.75 -17.29 23.02
N CYS A 42 -10.03 -16.75 24.01
CA CYS A 42 -8.57 -16.51 23.97
C CYS A 42 -7.77 -17.62 24.66
N ARG A 43 -8.36 -18.80 24.88
CA ARG A 43 -7.64 -19.94 25.46
C ARG A 43 -6.46 -20.35 24.55
N GLY A 44 -5.26 -20.46 25.14
CA GLY A 44 -4.03 -20.81 24.42
C GLY A 44 -3.20 -19.60 23.96
N PHE A 45 -3.56 -18.40 24.44
CA PHE A 45 -2.78 -17.19 24.31
C PHE A 45 -2.33 -16.68 25.68
N THR A 46 -1.17 -16.03 25.69
CA THR A 46 -0.55 -15.36 26.84
C THR A 46 -0.34 -13.89 26.53
N HIS A 47 -0.58 -13.01 27.49
CA HIS A 47 -0.21 -11.59 27.40
C HIS A 47 0.65 -11.20 28.60
N ALA A 48 1.23 -10.00 28.56
CA ALA A 48 1.98 -9.46 29.69
C ALA A 48 1.06 -9.18 30.89
N ALA A 49 1.61 -9.27 32.11
CA ALA A 49 0.86 -8.98 33.35
C ALA A 49 0.38 -7.52 33.48
N ARG A 50 0.89 -6.59 32.67
CA ARG A 50 0.45 -5.19 32.61
C ARG A 50 -0.24 -4.92 31.27
N PRO A 51 -1.25 -4.04 31.25
CA PRO A 51 -1.87 -3.63 29.99
C PRO A 51 -0.88 -2.89 29.13
N ASP A 52 -0.97 -3.14 27.83
CA ASP A 52 -0.19 -2.48 26.80
C ASP A 52 -0.73 -1.04 26.62
N VAL A 53 -2.04 -0.90 26.43
CA VAL A 53 -2.71 0.41 26.29
C VAL A 53 -3.80 0.57 27.33
N LEU A 54 -3.90 1.77 27.89
CA LEU A 54 -5.07 2.22 28.64
C LEU A 54 -5.89 3.15 27.76
N LEU A 55 -7.13 2.74 27.46
CA LEU A 55 -8.04 3.54 26.66
C LEU A 55 -9.09 4.17 27.57
N ASP A 56 -9.13 5.50 27.62
CA ASP A 56 -10.08 6.26 28.41
C ASP A 56 -11.21 6.78 27.51
N VAL A 57 -12.40 6.19 27.65
CA VAL A 57 -13.56 6.43 26.79
C VAL A 57 -14.52 7.37 27.51
N ALA A 58 -14.53 8.64 27.11
CA ALA A 58 -15.33 9.68 27.75
C ALA A 58 -16.84 9.59 27.44
N ARG A 59 -17.21 8.89 26.36
CA ARG A 59 -18.60 8.65 25.94
C ARG A 59 -18.67 7.41 25.06
N PRO A 60 -19.83 6.77 24.87
CA PRO A 60 -19.92 5.59 24.02
C PRO A 60 -19.45 5.84 22.56
N MET A 61 -18.69 4.90 22.00
CA MET A 61 -18.08 4.99 20.66
C MET A 61 -18.24 3.69 19.87
N THR A 62 -18.39 3.80 18.54
CA THR A 62 -18.52 2.66 17.62
C THR A 62 -17.49 2.66 16.49
N ASP A 63 -16.67 3.71 16.42
CA ASP A 63 -15.77 4.01 15.31
C ASP A 63 -14.29 3.79 15.67
N VAL A 64 -14.00 3.29 16.87
CA VAL A 64 -12.64 2.96 17.30
C VAL A 64 -12.18 1.71 16.58
N TRP A 65 -10.99 1.78 15.98
CA TRP A 65 -10.36 0.68 15.29
C TRP A 65 -8.91 0.52 15.74
N TYR A 66 -8.36 -0.66 15.46
CA TYR A 66 -6.96 -0.96 15.63
C TYR A 66 -6.35 -1.63 14.40
N ARG A 67 -5.02 -1.51 14.30
CA ARG A 67 -4.18 -2.21 13.32
C ARG A 67 -2.95 -2.74 14.04
N ALA A 68 -2.63 -4.03 13.83
CA ALA A 68 -1.40 -4.65 14.29
C ALA A 68 -0.64 -5.21 13.07
N THR A 69 0.69 -5.06 13.02
CA THR A 69 1.39 -5.08 11.72
C THR A 69 2.30 -6.27 11.42
N THR A 70 2.39 -7.28 12.29
CA THR A 70 3.45 -8.29 12.10
C THR A 70 3.10 -9.74 12.45
N ASN A 71 1.96 -10.06 13.07
CA ASN A 71 1.66 -11.45 13.43
C ASN A 71 0.15 -11.79 13.33
N PRO A 72 -0.29 -12.63 12.38
CA PRO A 72 -1.70 -13.03 12.23
C PRO A 72 -2.19 -13.94 13.37
N ALA A 73 -1.25 -14.53 14.12
CA ALA A 73 -1.56 -15.26 15.35
C ALA A 73 -1.66 -14.33 16.56
N LEU A 74 -1.42 -13.02 16.44
CA LEU A 74 -1.69 -12.08 17.53
C LEU A 74 -3.17 -12.08 17.89
N ARG A 75 -3.50 -11.82 19.15
CA ARG A 75 -4.85 -11.46 19.60
C ARG A 75 -4.80 -10.16 20.37
N VAL A 76 -5.83 -9.35 20.21
CA VAL A 76 -6.02 -8.13 21.00
C VAL A 76 -7.07 -8.45 22.05
N VAL A 77 -6.70 -8.33 23.31
CA VAL A 77 -7.60 -8.56 24.44
C VAL A 77 -8.03 -7.22 24.98
N LEU A 78 -9.34 -7.00 25.03
CA LEU A 78 -9.94 -5.83 25.64
C LEU A 78 -10.62 -6.24 26.96
N GLU A 79 -10.27 -5.54 28.04
CA GLU A 79 -10.79 -5.75 29.39
C GLU A 79 -11.37 -4.41 29.91
N GLY A 80 -12.54 -4.46 30.57
CA GLY A 80 -13.29 -3.28 31.01
C GLY A 80 -14.59 -3.06 30.21
N PRO A 81 -15.42 -2.06 30.57
CA PRO A 81 -15.00 -0.82 31.20
C PRO A 81 -14.82 -0.94 32.72
N PHE A 82 -13.79 -0.25 33.20
CA PHE A 82 -13.54 0.04 34.61
C PHE A 82 -14.03 1.45 34.94
N GLY A 83 -14.62 1.61 36.12
CA GLY A 83 -14.92 2.91 36.69
C GLY A 83 -13.63 3.64 37.12
N ASP A 84 -13.78 4.89 37.55
CA ASP A 84 -12.65 5.72 37.99
C ASP A 84 -11.89 5.13 39.19
N ASP A 85 -12.58 4.30 40.00
CA ASP A 85 -12.02 3.57 41.14
C ASP A 85 -11.32 2.26 40.74
N GLY A 86 -11.28 1.94 39.44
CA GLY A 86 -10.67 0.73 38.88
C GLY A 86 -11.51 -0.53 39.05
N ARG A 87 -12.76 -0.43 39.53
CA ARG A 87 -13.70 -1.57 39.61
C ARG A 87 -14.46 -1.74 38.31
N GLU A 88 -14.84 -2.97 37.99
CA GLU A 88 -15.66 -3.28 36.82
C GLU A 88 -17.05 -2.65 36.95
N VAL A 89 -17.52 -2.02 35.87
CA VAL A 89 -18.85 -1.37 35.85
C VAL A 89 -19.94 -2.39 35.48
N GLU A 90 -19.64 -3.36 34.61
CA GLU A 90 -20.59 -4.39 34.15
C GLU A 90 -19.89 -5.73 33.86
N ALA A 91 -20.43 -6.84 34.39
CA ALA A 91 -19.83 -8.18 34.30
C ALA A 91 -19.82 -8.79 32.87
N GLU A 92 -20.71 -8.33 31.99
CA GLU A 92 -20.78 -8.79 30.59
C GLU A 92 -19.60 -8.30 29.72
N TYR A 93 -18.83 -7.33 30.23
CA TYR A 93 -17.69 -6.73 29.53
C TYR A 93 -16.33 -7.25 30.02
N THR A 94 -16.33 -8.31 30.82
CA THR A 94 -15.13 -8.80 31.52
C THR A 94 -13.96 -9.04 30.56
N TRP A 95 -14.15 -9.74 29.43
CA TRP A 95 -13.06 -9.99 28.47
C TRP A 95 -13.55 -10.16 27.03
N ARG A 96 -12.97 -9.42 26.08
CA ARG A 96 -13.17 -9.65 24.64
C ARG A 96 -11.87 -9.98 23.95
N CYS A 97 -11.81 -11.19 23.40
CA CYS A 97 -10.72 -11.65 22.55
C CYS A 97 -11.01 -11.27 21.09
N LEU A 98 -10.22 -10.35 20.54
CA LEU A 98 -10.34 -9.87 19.18
C LEU A 98 -9.21 -10.47 18.33
N ALA A 99 -9.53 -10.88 17.10
CA ALA A 99 -8.53 -11.43 16.20
C ALA A 99 -7.48 -10.36 15.86
N GLY A 100 -6.20 -10.69 16.06
CA GLY A 100 -5.10 -9.91 15.53
C GLY A 100 -4.81 -10.32 14.10
N GLY A 101 -5.67 -9.84 13.18
CA GLY A 101 -5.29 -9.57 11.79
C GLY A 101 -5.31 -10.75 10.82
N ASP A 102 -6.47 -10.99 10.22
CA ASP A 102 -6.53 -11.18 8.75
C ASP A 102 -6.85 -9.85 8.04
N GLN A 103 -7.37 -8.86 8.78
CA GLN A 103 -7.82 -7.59 8.21
C GLN A 103 -6.82 -6.45 8.47
N PRO A 104 -6.58 -5.57 7.48
CA PRO A 104 -5.68 -4.43 7.62
C PRO A 104 -6.19 -3.39 8.63
N ARG A 105 -7.46 -3.45 9.03
CA ARG A 105 -8.06 -2.60 10.06
C ARG A 105 -9.20 -3.37 10.72
N ALA A 106 -9.15 -3.55 12.03
CA ALA A 106 -10.19 -4.22 12.80
C ALA A 106 -10.90 -3.21 13.69
N ALA A 107 -12.23 -3.24 13.71
CA ALA A 107 -13.01 -2.40 14.60
C ALA A 107 -13.05 -3.00 16.01
N PHE A 108 -12.92 -2.16 17.03
CA PHE A 108 -13.39 -2.54 18.35
C PHE A 108 -14.92 -2.68 18.32
N PRO A 109 -15.50 -3.57 19.13
CA PRO A 109 -16.93 -3.50 19.40
C PRO A 109 -17.26 -2.13 20.00
N ARG A 110 -18.55 -1.79 20.03
CA ARG A 110 -19.03 -0.59 20.74
C ARG A 110 -18.41 -0.52 22.13
N LEU A 111 -17.71 0.58 22.40
CA LEU A 111 -17.11 0.88 23.70
C LEU A 111 -18.07 1.80 24.45
N GLU A 112 -18.36 1.47 25.69
CA GLU A 112 -19.14 2.31 26.61
C GLU A 112 -18.22 3.29 27.35
N MET A 113 -18.79 4.20 28.14
CA MET A 113 -18.00 5.14 28.94
C MET A 113 -17.20 4.40 30.02
N GLY A 114 -15.92 4.72 30.16
CA GLY A 114 -15.05 4.16 31.19
C GLY A 114 -13.63 3.90 30.69
N ARG A 115 -12.80 3.32 31.56
CA ARG A 115 -11.42 2.97 31.24
C ARG A 115 -11.34 1.52 30.79
N TYR A 116 -10.63 1.27 29.70
CA TYR A 116 -10.35 -0.06 29.19
C TYR A 116 -8.86 -0.36 29.27
N ARG A 117 -8.55 -1.63 29.46
CA ARG A 117 -7.20 -2.20 29.35
C ARG A 117 -7.12 -2.99 28.07
N VAL A 118 -6.12 -2.71 27.25
CA VAL A 118 -5.85 -3.44 26.02
C VAL A 118 -4.55 -4.21 26.19
N TYR A 119 -4.57 -5.49 25.84
CA TYR A 119 -3.40 -6.36 25.88
C TYR A 119 -3.16 -7.00 24.51
N PHE A 120 -1.90 -7.28 24.22
CA PHE A 120 -1.48 -8.16 23.15
C PHE A 120 -1.23 -9.56 23.68
N ALA A 121 -2.01 -10.50 23.16
CA ALA A 121 -1.89 -11.90 23.51
C ALA A 121 -1.29 -12.70 22.34
N PHE A 122 -0.25 -13.46 22.63
CA PHE A 122 0.50 -14.31 21.70
C PHE A 122 0.26 -15.78 22.03
N PRO A 123 0.29 -16.70 21.06
CA PRO A 123 0.21 -18.14 21.35
C PRO A 123 1.25 -18.56 22.41
N ASP A 124 0.90 -19.46 23.33
CA ASP A 124 1.75 -19.89 24.47
C ASP A 124 3.19 -20.34 24.12
N LYS A 125 3.48 -20.58 22.85
CA LYS A 125 4.78 -21.05 22.32
C LYS A 125 5.35 -20.17 21.22
N ALA A 126 4.71 -19.05 20.90
CA ALA A 126 5.25 -18.11 19.94
C ALA A 126 6.32 -17.26 20.62
N GLU A 127 7.44 -17.06 19.94
CA GLU A 127 8.33 -15.95 20.28
C GLU A 127 7.54 -14.65 20.00
N SER A 128 7.66 -13.69 20.91
CA SER A 128 7.05 -12.37 20.70
C SER A 128 7.79 -11.69 19.56
N ASP A 129 7.18 -11.62 18.39
CA ASP A 129 7.66 -10.74 17.33
C ASP A 129 7.50 -9.27 17.76
N ASP A 130 8.34 -8.40 17.22
CA ASP A 130 8.14 -6.95 17.33
C ASP A 130 6.80 -6.58 16.64
N VAL A 131 5.77 -6.30 17.43
CA VAL A 131 4.45 -5.85 16.96
C VAL A 131 4.35 -4.34 17.09
N ALA A 132 4.05 -3.65 15.99
CA ALA A 132 3.55 -2.29 16.05
C ALA A 132 2.03 -2.31 16.05
N PHE A 133 1.45 -1.44 16.88
CA PHE A 133 0.02 -1.29 17.03
C PHE A 133 -0.36 0.17 16.84
N VAL A 134 -1.44 0.39 16.09
CA VAL A 134 -2.03 1.70 15.91
C VAL A 134 -3.49 1.64 16.32
N LEU A 135 -3.91 2.65 17.09
CA LEU A 135 -5.29 2.90 17.47
C LEU A 135 -5.79 4.16 16.75
N GLY A 136 -7.02 4.13 16.25
CA GLY A 136 -7.62 5.32 15.65
C GLY A 136 -9.14 5.30 15.68
N THR A 137 -9.74 6.36 15.14
CA THR A 137 -11.17 6.49 14.83
C THR A 137 -11.40 6.60 13.33
N GLU A 138 -12.64 6.52 12.86
CA GLU A 138 -12.97 6.78 11.45
C GLU A 138 -12.38 8.09 10.91
N LYS A 139 -12.22 9.10 11.78
CA LYS A 139 -11.71 10.43 11.43
C LYS A 139 -10.20 10.61 11.65
N SER A 140 -9.51 9.60 12.17
CA SER A 140 -8.06 9.70 12.40
C SER A 140 -7.34 9.86 11.06
N PRO A 141 -6.49 10.89 10.89
CA PRO A 141 -5.74 11.05 9.66
C PRO A 141 -4.76 9.88 9.49
N GLU A 142 -4.76 9.26 8.32
CA GLU A 142 -3.73 8.28 7.98
C GLU A 142 -2.45 9.03 7.62
N ARG A 143 -1.36 8.73 8.34
CA ARG A 143 -0.01 9.27 8.08
C ARG A 143 0.93 8.10 7.72
N PRO A 144 0.90 7.59 6.48
CA PRO A 144 1.63 6.37 6.10
C PRO A 144 3.15 6.45 6.33
N LEU A 145 3.70 7.65 6.30
CA LEU A 145 5.12 7.93 6.48
C LEU A 145 5.52 8.22 7.93
N GLU A 146 4.58 8.18 8.88
CA GLU A 146 4.90 8.38 10.29
C GLU A 146 5.66 7.16 10.83
N ARG A 147 6.96 7.34 11.07
CA ARG A 147 7.83 6.32 11.65
C ARG A 147 7.65 6.25 13.16
N LEU A 148 7.37 5.06 13.69
CA LEU A 148 7.16 4.87 15.13
C LEU A 148 8.43 4.56 15.93
N ARG A 149 9.46 4.04 15.25
CA ARG A 149 10.67 3.49 15.86
C ARG A 149 11.87 3.63 14.94
N GLU A 150 13.05 3.77 15.55
CA GLU A 150 14.31 3.53 14.85
C GLU A 150 14.67 2.03 14.84
N PRO A 151 15.00 1.45 13.68
CA PRO A 151 15.64 0.14 13.60
C PRO A 151 16.98 0.11 14.33
N ALA A 152 17.44 -1.09 14.67
CA ALA A 152 18.82 -1.26 15.10
C ALA A 152 19.78 -0.74 14.01
N ALA A 153 20.95 -0.26 14.41
CA ALA A 153 21.94 0.30 13.49
C ALA A 153 22.40 -0.72 12.44
N SER A 154 22.42 -2.00 12.80
CA SER A 154 22.67 -3.11 11.91
C SER A 154 21.54 -4.14 12.02
N LEU A 155 21.09 -4.62 10.86
CA LEU A 155 20.09 -5.66 10.71
C LEU A 155 20.56 -6.63 9.63
N ALA A 156 20.32 -7.92 9.81
CA ALA A 156 20.46 -8.87 8.71
C ALA A 156 19.44 -8.53 7.62
N VAL A 157 19.73 -8.89 6.36
CA VAL A 157 18.84 -8.58 5.21
C VAL A 157 17.40 -9.02 5.48
N THR A 158 17.22 -10.16 6.14
CA THR A 158 15.92 -10.77 6.45
C THR A 158 15.09 -10.00 7.47
N ASP A 159 15.74 -9.15 8.27
CA ASP A 159 15.13 -8.43 9.39
C ASP A 159 14.83 -6.97 9.04
N LYS A 160 15.22 -6.51 7.84
CA LYS A 160 15.02 -5.15 7.33
C LYS A 160 13.59 -4.87 6.88
N ARG A 161 12.58 -5.46 7.52
CA ARG A 161 11.17 -5.32 7.11
C ARG A 161 10.66 -3.92 7.45
N LEU A 162 9.80 -3.35 6.60
CA LEU A 162 9.34 -1.97 6.73
C LEU A 162 8.19 -1.79 7.71
N LEU A 163 7.23 -2.72 7.69
CA LEU A 163 5.98 -2.68 8.49
C LEU A 163 6.15 -2.47 10.01
N PRO A 164 7.18 -3.03 10.68
CA PRO A 164 7.42 -2.75 12.10
C PRO A 164 7.72 -1.26 12.39
N TYR A 165 8.20 -0.51 11.39
CA TYR A 165 8.62 0.88 11.53
C TYR A 165 7.59 1.86 10.95
N TYR A 166 6.83 1.42 9.93
CA TYR A 166 5.81 2.19 9.22
C TYR A 166 4.46 1.45 9.19
N PRO A 167 3.76 1.35 10.33
CA PRO A 167 2.56 0.52 10.44
C PRO A 167 1.33 1.10 9.73
N MET A 168 1.39 2.36 9.33
CA MET A 168 0.31 3.06 8.63
C MET A 168 0.30 2.84 7.12
N LEU A 169 1.32 2.17 6.56
CA LEU A 169 1.37 1.84 5.14
C LEU A 169 0.19 0.94 4.72
N PRO A 170 -0.31 1.06 3.46
CA PRO A 170 -1.48 0.34 3.00
C PRO A 170 -1.21 -1.17 2.88
N MET A 171 -2.11 -1.95 3.46
CA MET A 171 -2.09 -3.42 3.40
C MET A 171 -3.37 -3.93 2.74
N ASP A 172 -3.28 -5.02 2.01
CA ASP A 172 -4.45 -5.70 1.45
C ASP A 172 -5.18 -6.59 2.46
N SER A 173 -6.26 -7.24 1.99
CA SER A 173 -7.07 -8.17 2.79
C SER A 173 -6.33 -9.43 3.25
N ASN A 174 -5.12 -9.66 2.76
CA ASN A 174 -4.25 -10.77 3.13
C ASN A 174 -3.06 -10.27 3.98
N ALA A 175 -3.14 -9.04 4.49
CA ALA A 175 -2.10 -8.35 5.27
C ALA A 175 -0.76 -8.19 4.54
N TRP A 176 -0.77 -8.16 3.20
CA TRP A 176 0.41 -7.86 2.42
C TRP A 176 0.50 -6.37 2.11
N LEU A 177 1.69 -5.81 2.27
CA LEU A 177 1.95 -4.43 1.88
C LEU A 177 1.86 -4.27 0.36
N ARG A 178 1.02 -3.33 -0.09
CA ARG A 178 0.83 -2.98 -1.50
C ARG A 178 1.40 -1.60 -1.79
N LEU A 179 2.72 -1.51 -1.94
CA LEU A 179 3.36 -0.24 -2.30
C LEU A 179 2.93 0.27 -3.68
N GLU A 180 2.41 -0.60 -4.55
CA GLU A 180 1.86 -0.19 -5.85
C GLU A 180 0.58 0.65 -5.71
N ASP A 181 -0.10 0.59 -4.55
CA ASP A 181 -1.25 1.43 -4.25
C ASP A 181 -0.85 2.83 -3.76
N LEU A 182 0.39 3.01 -3.30
CA LEU A 182 0.94 4.32 -2.93
C LEU A 182 1.26 5.16 -4.17
N HIS A 183 0.99 6.45 -4.06
CA HIS A 183 1.39 7.41 -5.07
C HIS A 183 2.92 7.36 -5.26
N PRO A 184 3.46 7.50 -6.48
CA PRO A 184 4.91 7.51 -6.71
C PRO A 184 5.67 8.47 -5.80
N ASP A 185 5.15 9.69 -5.60
CA ASP A 185 5.75 10.68 -4.70
C ASP A 185 5.78 10.19 -3.23
N GLU A 186 4.78 9.44 -2.76
CA GLU A 186 4.76 8.84 -1.42
C GLU A 186 5.79 7.72 -1.30
N ARG A 187 5.95 6.90 -2.35
CA ARG A 187 7.00 5.88 -2.40
C ARG A 187 8.39 6.51 -2.35
N GLN A 188 8.63 7.59 -3.09
CA GLN A 188 9.90 8.31 -3.04
C GLN A 188 10.15 8.96 -1.68
N ALA A 189 9.11 9.56 -1.09
CA ALA A 189 9.18 10.12 0.26
C ALA A 189 9.47 9.03 1.31
N LEU A 190 8.86 7.85 1.18
CA LEU A 190 9.14 6.68 2.02
C LEU A 190 10.59 6.22 1.89
N PHE A 191 11.12 6.16 0.67
CA PHE A 191 12.54 5.82 0.43
C PHE A 191 13.47 6.88 1.03
N LEU A 192 13.10 8.16 0.94
CA LEU A 192 13.90 9.26 1.49
C LEU A 192 13.86 9.30 3.03
N ASP A 193 12.72 8.96 3.65
CA ASP A 193 12.56 8.97 5.10
C ASP A 193 13.14 7.70 5.77
N ALA A 194 12.97 6.53 5.12
CA ALA A 194 13.34 5.23 5.68
C ALA A 194 14.77 5.20 6.24
N PRO A 195 15.02 4.73 7.47
CA PRO A 195 16.37 4.65 8.04
C PRO A 195 17.31 3.79 7.20
N ARG A 196 18.59 4.19 7.11
CA ARG A 196 19.61 3.50 6.28
C ARG A 196 19.77 2.01 6.62
N SER A 197 19.51 1.61 7.86
CA SER A 197 19.61 0.21 8.26
C SER A 197 18.49 -0.69 7.71
N LEU A 198 17.44 -0.13 7.08
CA LEU A 198 16.42 -0.90 6.35
C LEU A 198 16.77 -1.16 4.88
N PHE A 199 17.90 -0.64 4.39
CA PHE A 199 18.32 -0.87 3.02
C PHE A 199 19.18 -2.12 2.90
N ALA A 200 18.93 -2.90 1.86
CA ALA A 200 19.81 -3.95 1.38
C ALA A 200 20.40 -3.52 0.03
N TYR A 201 21.43 -4.22 -0.42
CA TYR A 201 22.19 -3.85 -1.61
C TYR A 201 22.44 -5.08 -2.49
N PRO A 202 22.27 -5.00 -3.83
CA PRO A 202 22.63 -6.09 -4.72
C PRO A 202 24.13 -6.41 -4.69
N LYS A 203 24.46 -7.70 -4.68
CA LYS A 203 25.85 -8.20 -4.78
C LYS A 203 26.47 -8.00 -6.17
N PHE A 204 25.63 -7.85 -7.18
CA PHE A 204 25.98 -7.70 -8.59
C PHE A 204 24.81 -7.00 -9.30
N ASP A 205 25.01 -6.63 -10.57
CA ASP A 205 23.97 -6.01 -11.39
C ASP A 205 22.83 -7.01 -11.65
N LEU A 206 21.63 -6.68 -11.18
CA LEU A 206 20.47 -7.55 -11.30
C LEU A 206 19.99 -7.62 -12.75
N ASP A 207 19.26 -8.68 -13.05
CA ASP A 207 18.68 -8.93 -14.37
C ASP A 207 17.36 -9.71 -14.26
N LYS A 208 16.75 -10.01 -15.41
CA LYS A 208 15.50 -10.77 -15.49
C LYS A 208 15.59 -12.21 -14.93
N ALA A 209 16.78 -12.76 -14.76
CA ALA A 209 16.97 -14.10 -14.19
C ALA A 209 17.04 -14.06 -12.67
N THR A 210 17.40 -12.92 -12.09
CA THR A 210 17.69 -12.76 -10.66
C THR A 210 16.70 -11.83 -9.94
N ALA A 211 15.92 -11.06 -10.69
CA ALA A 211 14.91 -10.14 -10.18
C ALA A 211 13.63 -10.14 -11.04
N GLN A 212 12.54 -9.66 -10.44
CA GLN A 212 11.26 -9.44 -11.10
C GLN A 212 10.75 -8.03 -10.76
N LEU A 213 10.09 -7.36 -11.71
CA LEU A 213 9.36 -6.13 -11.42
C LEU A 213 7.97 -6.49 -10.89
N SER A 214 7.55 -5.86 -9.79
CA SER A 214 6.18 -5.96 -9.29
C SER A 214 5.35 -4.80 -9.81
N GLY A 215 4.08 -5.06 -10.11
CA GLY A 215 3.13 -4.04 -10.56
C GLY A 215 3.30 -3.56 -12.01
N ILE A 216 4.28 -4.10 -12.75
CA ILE A 216 4.49 -3.78 -14.17
C ILE A 216 4.38 -5.08 -14.97
N ASP A 217 3.54 -5.07 -16.00
CA ASP A 217 3.42 -6.18 -16.94
C ASP A 217 4.60 -6.16 -17.93
N PRO A 218 5.50 -7.17 -17.91
CA PRO A 218 6.64 -7.23 -18.81
C PRO A 218 6.22 -7.25 -20.29
N ARG A 219 5.04 -7.79 -20.61
CA ARG A 219 4.54 -7.83 -22.00
C ARG A 219 4.23 -6.43 -22.51
N LYS A 220 3.68 -5.56 -21.65
CA LYS A 220 3.44 -4.16 -22.01
C LYS A 220 4.76 -3.41 -22.25
N LEU A 221 5.80 -3.71 -21.48
CA LEU A 221 7.13 -3.13 -21.71
C LEU A 221 7.71 -3.57 -23.06
N GLU A 222 7.57 -4.86 -23.39
CA GLU A 222 7.99 -5.41 -24.69
C GLU A 222 7.20 -4.80 -25.86
N GLU A 223 5.87 -4.68 -25.75
CA GLU A 223 5.00 -4.04 -26.76
C GLU A 223 5.38 -2.57 -27.00
N LEU A 224 5.76 -1.86 -25.94
CA LEU A 224 6.21 -0.46 -26.00
C LEU A 224 7.68 -0.31 -26.42
N GLY A 225 8.41 -1.42 -26.62
CA GLY A 225 9.83 -1.41 -26.97
C GLY A 225 10.73 -0.80 -25.89
N VAL A 226 10.28 -0.80 -24.62
CA VAL A 226 11.02 -0.23 -23.49
C VAL A 226 11.95 -1.28 -22.92
N GLU A 227 13.25 -1.02 -22.99
CA GLU A 227 14.25 -1.87 -22.33
C GLU A 227 14.14 -1.75 -20.81
N ILE A 228 14.07 -2.90 -20.14
CA ILE A 228 13.98 -2.95 -18.68
C ILE A 228 15.34 -2.67 -18.07
N ALA A 229 15.47 -1.56 -17.35
CA ALA A 229 16.65 -1.21 -16.59
C ALA A 229 16.53 -1.76 -15.16
N TRP A 230 17.46 -2.63 -14.77
CA TRP A 230 17.47 -3.31 -13.48
C TRP A 230 18.35 -2.60 -12.43
N PRO A 231 18.16 -2.87 -11.13
CA PRO A 231 19.04 -2.38 -10.07
C PRO A 231 20.49 -2.85 -10.25
N LYS A 232 21.44 -1.94 -9.99
CA LYS A 232 22.87 -2.22 -10.11
C LYS A 232 23.46 -2.68 -8.78
N THR A 233 24.68 -3.21 -8.85
CA THR A 233 25.51 -3.50 -7.68
C THR A 233 25.58 -2.28 -6.75
N ASP A 234 25.49 -2.52 -5.44
CA ASP A 234 25.53 -1.48 -4.40
C ASP A 234 24.43 -0.39 -4.50
N GLU A 235 23.38 -0.62 -5.30
CA GLU A 235 22.21 0.24 -5.30
C GLU A 235 21.36 0.03 -4.02
N PRO A 236 20.96 1.10 -3.31
CA PRO A 236 20.13 0.96 -2.13
C PRO A 236 18.73 0.46 -2.51
N LEU A 237 18.32 -0.65 -1.92
CA LEU A 237 16.99 -1.23 -2.02
C LEU A 237 16.33 -1.20 -0.66
N LEU A 238 15.26 -0.41 -0.50
CA LEU A 238 14.50 -0.38 0.75
C LEU A 238 13.73 -1.69 0.89
N VAL A 239 14.09 -2.52 1.87
CA VAL A 239 13.43 -3.80 2.08
C VAL A 239 12.04 -3.57 2.65
N VAL A 240 11.04 -4.10 1.96
CA VAL A 240 9.63 -3.87 2.27
C VAL A 240 9.10 -5.02 3.10
N ARG A 241 9.23 -6.21 2.53
CA ARG A 241 8.85 -7.48 3.14
C ARG A 241 9.72 -8.59 2.59
N GLN A 242 9.75 -9.70 3.30
CA GLN A 242 10.35 -10.94 2.86
C GLN A 242 9.28 -12.03 2.81
N ASP A 243 9.26 -12.76 1.71
CA ASP A 243 8.47 -13.96 1.52
C ASP A 243 9.43 -15.13 1.24
N ARG A 244 9.63 -15.99 2.24
CA ARG A 244 10.60 -17.09 2.22
C ARG A 244 12.00 -16.62 1.83
N ASP A 245 12.47 -16.99 0.64
CA ASP A 245 13.77 -16.65 0.08
C ASP A 245 13.74 -15.39 -0.80
N ARG A 246 12.58 -14.77 -1.00
CA ARG A 246 12.39 -13.57 -1.81
C ARG A 246 12.19 -12.34 -0.95
N VAL A 247 12.83 -11.26 -1.36
CA VAL A 247 12.71 -9.93 -0.78
C VAL A 247 11.97 -9.05 -1.77
N VAL A 248 10.87 -8.46 -1.32
CA VAL A 248 10.22 -7.36 -2.03
C VAL A 248 10.89 -6.08 -1.54
N ALA A 249 11.41 -5.29 -2.47
CA ALA A 249 12.11 -4.05 -2.19
C ALA A 249 11.61 -2.90 -3.04
N LEU A 250 11.70 -1.68 -2.51
CA LEU A 250 11.46 -0.44 -3.23
C LEU A 250 12.80 0.15 -3.65
N THR A 251 12.92 0.56 -4.91
CA THR A 251 14.09 1.27 -5.45
C THR A 251 13.97 2.78 -5.27
N ALA A 252 15.08 3.51 -5.43
CA ALA A 252 15.10 4.97 -5.28
C ALA A 252 14.15 5.71 -6.26
N ASP A 253 13.96 5.16 -7.45
CA ASP A 253 13.02 5.62 -8.47
C ASP A 253 11.59 5.05 -8.29
N ALA A 254 11.24 4.62 -7.08
CA ALA A 254 9.92 4.13 -6.68
C ALA A 254 9.42 2.87 -7.42
N THR A 255 10.31 2.11 -8.07
CA THR A 255 9.97 0.82 -8.67
C THR A 255 9.98 -0.27 -7.59
N VAL A 256 9.01 -1.18 -7.64
CA VAL A 256 8.97 -2.33 -6.73
C VAL A 256 9.63 -3.52 -7.43
N VAL A 257 10.64 -4.10 -6.79
CA VAL A 257 11.39 -5.25 -7.29
C VAL A 257 11.28 -6.42 -6.33
N VAL A 258 11.28 -7.63 -6.87
CA VAL A 258 11.34 -8.88 -6.10
C VAL A 258 12.64 -9.58 -6.44
N VAL A 259 13.49 -9.80 -5.44
CA VAL A 259 14.85 -10.33 -5.60
C VAL A 259 15.07 -11.44 -4.58
N GLU A 260 15.80 -12.50 -4.93
CA GLU A 260 16.16 -13.50 -3.92
C GLU A 260 17.13 -12.92 -2.88
N ALA A 261 16.89 -13.19 -1.60
CA ALA A 261 17.68 -12.70 -0.47
C ALA A 261 19.17 -13.04 -0.60
N LYS A 262 19.50 -14.18 -1.22
CA LYS A 262 20.89 -14.62 -1.45
C LYS A 262 21.68 -13.68 -2.37
N TYR A 263 21.00 -12.86 -3.18
CA TYR A 263 21.61 -11.87 -4.08
C TYR A 263 21.79 -10.50 -3.42
N LEU A 264 21.38 -10.36 -2.16
CA LEU A 264 21.46 -9.12 -1.40
C LEU A 264 22.48 -9.21 -0.27
N VAL A 265 23.02 -8.06 0.12
CA VAL A 265 23.87 -7.86 1.30
C VAL A 265 23.31 -6.74 2.17
N ALA A 266 23.64 -6.78 3.46
CA ALA A 266 23.12 -5.83 4.44
C ALA A 266 23.77 -4.44 4.39
N ALA A 267 24.96 -4.36 3.80
CA ALA A 267 25.76 -3.15 3.59
C ALA A 267 26.43 -3.25 2.22
N PRO A 268 26.64 -2.12 1.51
CA PRO A 268 27.28 -2.11 0.21
C PRO A 268 28.76 -2.45 0.33
N ALA A 269 29.36 -2.98 -0.73
CA ALA A 269 30.80 -3.20 -0.81
C ALA A 269 31.55 -1.88 -1.02
N GLY A 270 30.96 -0.96 -1.80
CA GLY A 270 31.45 0.39 -2.06
C GLY A 270 30.50 1.50 -1.60
N ALA A 271 30.64 2.67 -2.22
CA ALA A 271 29.69 3.75 -2.04
C ALA A 271 28.33 3.37 -2.68
N PRO A 272 27.19 3.62 -2.01
CA PRO A 272 25.89 3.36 -2.59
C PRO A 272 25.71 4.04 -3.95
N VAL A 273 25.20 3.29 -4.93
CA VAL A 273 24.97 3.80 -6.29
C VAL A 273 23.49 4.13 -6.45
N VAL A 274 23.14 5.42 -6.45
CA VAL A 274 21.76 5.86 -6.71
C VAL A 274 21.56 6.06 -8.21
N PRO A 275 20.46 5.58 -8.82
CA PRO A 275 20.18 5.82 -10.23
C PRO A 275 20.02 7.32 -10.52
N THR A 276 20.50 7.75 -11.69
CA THR A 276 20.42 9.15 -12.14
C THR A 276 19.10 9.49 -12.81
N GLU A 277 18.35 8.48 -13.26
CA GLU A 277 17.10 8.62 -13.98
C GLU A 277 16.06 7.61 -13.49
N MET A 278 14.79 7.94 -13.66
CA MET A 278 13.67 7.04 -13.35
C MET A 278 13.63 5.90 -14.38
N ARG A 279 13.73 4.65 -13.93
CA ARG A 279 13.68 3.46 -14.80
C ARG A 279 12.26 2.92 -14.91
N ASN A 280 12.03 2.14 -15.97
CA ASN A 280 10.84 1.29 -16.19
C ASN A 280 9.49 2.00 -16.03
N ARG A 281 9.48 3.32 -16.20
CA ARG A 281 8.31 4.13 -15.91
C ARG A 281 7.37 4.11 -17.08
N ILE A 282 6.31 3.32 -16.96
CA ILE A 282 5.13 3.39 -17.82
C ILE A 282 4.03 4.05 -17.01
N LEU A 283 3.54 5.20 -17.49
CA LEU A 283 2.26 5.73 -17.04
C LEU A 283 1.18 5.17 -17.95
N THR A 284 0.09 4.69 -17.36
CA THR A 284 -1.17 4.46 -18.09
C THR A 284 -2.07 5.69 -18.00
N TRP A 285 -3.15 5.73 -18.80
CA TRP A 285 -4.18 6.76 -18.62
C TRP A 285 -4.84 6.64 -17.24
N ASP A 286 -5.08 5.42 -16.77
CA ASP A 286 -5.62 5.16 -15.43
C ASP A 286 -4.70 5.71 -14.33
N ASP A 287 -3.37 5.58 -14.50
CA ASP A 287 -2.40 6.18 -13.60
C ASP A 287 -2.47 7.71 -13.61
N VAL A 288 -2.63 8.31 -14.79
CA VAL A 288 -2.82 9.74 -14.97
C VAL A 288 -4.08 10.23 -14.26
N VAL A 289 -5.21 9.53 -14.41
CA VAL A 289 -6.47 9.86 -13.74
C VAL A 289 -6.35 9.70 -12.22
N ARG A 290 -5.76 8.59 -11.78
CA ARG A 290 -5.60 8.25 -10.37
C ARG A 290 -4.70 9.25 -9.63
N TRP A 291 -3.62 9.70 -10.27
CA TRP A 291 -2.58 10.52 -9.65
C TRP A 291 -2.59 11.98 -10.12
N ALA A 292 -3.67 12.40 -10.77
CA ALA A 292 -3.90 13.78 -11.16
C ALA A 292 -3.84 14.72 -9.94
N ALA A 293 -2.95 15.71 -9.98
CA ALA A 293 -3.01 16.84 -9.06
C ALA A 293 -4.29 17.65 -9.30
N ASP A 294 -4.76 18.38 -8.27
CA ASP A 294 -5.99 19.19 -8.33
C ASP A 294 -5.99 20.16 -9.53
N GLU A 295 -4.83 20.73 -9.85
CA GLU A 295 -4.66 21.66 -10.98
C GLU A 295 -4.80 21.00 -12.37
N ASP A 296 -4.57 19.69 -12.47
CA ASP A 296 -4.70 18.92 -13.72
C ASP A 296 -6.05 18.21 -13.82
N ARG A 297 -6.76 18.06 -12.70
CA ARG A 297 -8.03 17.32 -12.60
C ARG A 297 -9.06 17.79 -13.62
N LYS A 298 -9.26 19.10 -13.74
CA LYS A 298 -10.21 19.69 -14.69
C LYS A 298 -9.89 19.35 -16.16
N GLU A 299 -8.62 19.27 -16.51
CA GLU A 299 -8.18 18.91 -17.87
C GLU A 299 -8.47 17.43 -18.13
N ILE A 300 -8.12 16.57 -17.17
CA ILE A 300 -8.32 15.12 -17.25
C ILE A 300 -9.82 14.77 -17.28
N ASP A 301 -10.63 15.33 -16.39
CA ASP A 301 -12.09 15.11 -16.35
C ASP A 301 -12.75 15.51 -17.68
N ALA A 302 -12.23 16.57 -18.33
CA ALA A 302 -12.72 16.99 -19.63
C ALA A 302 -12.33 16.03 -20.77
N VAL A 303 -11.19 15.36 -20.65
CA VAL A 303 -10.76 14.30 -21.58
C VAL A 303 -11.57 13.03 -21.36
N ASP A 304 -11.76 12.59 -20.11
CA ASP A 304 -12.58 11.42 -19.76
C ASP A 304 -14.02 11.59 -20.24
N LYS A 305 -14.64 12.74 -19.93
CA LYS A 305 -16.00 13.04 -20.43
C LYS A 305 -16.08 13.04 -21.96
N ALA A 306 -15.02 13.46 -22.65
CA ALA A 306 -14.97 13.41 -24.11
C ALA A 306 -14.78 11.97 -24.62
N ASN A 307 -14.00 11.16 -23.90
CA ASN A 307 -13.81 9.74 -24.17
C ASN A 307 -15.12 8.97 -24.02
N ASP A 308 -15.81 9.10 -22.89
CA ASP A 308 -17.08 8.44 -22.62
C ASP A 308 -18.12 8.76 -23.71
N LYS A 309 -18.18 10.03 -24.13
CA LYS A 309 -19.07 10.46 -25.21
C LYS A 309 -18.70 9.84 -26.56
N ALA A 310 -17.41 9.74 -26.85
CA ALA A 310 -16.92 9.17 -28.10
C ALA A 310 -17.10 7.64 -28.12
N GLU A 311 -16.87 6.96 -27.00
CA GLU A 311 -17.11 5.52 -26.83
C GLU A 311 -18.60 5.17 -26.91
N ALA A 312 -19.47 5.95 -26.26
CA ALA A 312 -20.92 5.78 -26.39
C ALA A 312 -21.39 5.94 -27.84
N CYS A 313 -20.94 7.00 -28.52
CA CYS A 313 -21.21 7.18 -29.96
C CYS A 313 -20.69 6.00 -30.78
N TYR A 314 -19.49 5.52 -30.48
CA TYR A 314 -18.87 4.42 -31.21
C TYR A 314 -19.67 3.13 -31.02
N SER A 315 -20.10 2.84 -29.79
CA SER A 315 -20.97 1.70 -29.47
C SER A 315 -22.29 1.81 -30.23
N ASP A 316 -23.00 2.93 -30.14
CA ASP A 316 -24.27 3.15 -30.84
C ASP A 316 -24.12 2.98 -32.36
N TYR A 317 -23.03 3.52 -32.92
CA TYR A 317 -22.73 3.39 -34.34
C TYR A 317 -22.43 1.93 -34.72
N TRP A 318 -21.63 1.25 -33.91
CA TRP A 318 -21.25 -0.14 -34.13
C TRP A 318 -22.48 -1.05 -34.06
N ASP A 319 -23.29 -0.89 -33.02
CA ASP A 319 -24.51 -1.69 -32.79
C ASP A 319 -25.53 -1.49 -33.91
N ALA A 320 -25.70 -0.26 -34.42
CA ALA A 320 -26.56 0.03 -35.56
C ALA A 320 -26.12 -0.66 -36.87
N HIS A 321 -24.82 -0.95 -37.03
CA HIS A 321 -24.30 -1.63 -38.23
C HIS A 321 -24.12 -3.14 -38.05
N HIS A 322 -23.91 -3.59 -36.83
CA HIS A 322 -23.52 -4.98 -36.52
C HIS A 322 -24.66 -5.81 -35.93
N GLY A 323 -25.72 -5.18 -35.41
CA GLY A 323 -26.96 -5.86 -35.00
C GLY A 323 -26.85 -6.74 -33.75
N GLY A 324 -25.73 -6.70 -33.02
CA GLY A 324 -25.53 -7.41 -31.76
C GLY A 324 -24.43 -8.49 -31.76
N VAL A 325 -24.29 -9.16 -30.60
CA VAL A 325 -23.08 -9.81 -30.09
C VAL A 325 -22.61 -11.03 -30.92
N SER A 326 -21.87 -10.79 -32.01
CA SER A 326 -20.58 -11.44 -32.35
C SER A 326 -20.26 -11.42 -33.85
N GLY A 327 -18.98 -11.18 -34.16
CA GLY A 327 -18.32 -11.64 -35.38
C GLY A 327 -18.49 -10.77 -36.62
N ARG A 328 -17.37 -10.18 -37.07
CA ARG A 328 -17.06 -9.75 -38.45
C ARG A 328 -18.21 -9.33 -39.39
N LEU A 329 -18.19 -8.08 -39.83
CA LEU A 329 -19.01 -7.61 -40.95
C LEU A 329 -18.42 -8.13 -42.27
N SER A 330 -19.24 -8.84 -43.05
CA SER A 330 -18.84 -9.35 -44.37
C SER A 330 -19.76 -8.83 -45.46
N LEU A 331 -19.19 -8.24 -46.51
CA LEU A 331 -19.90 -7.93 -47.74
C LEU A 331 -19.86 -9.17 -48.66
N ILE A 332 -21.01 -9.79 -48.86
CA ILE A 332 -21.16 -10.95 -49.75
C ILE A 332 -21.76 -10.49 -51.07
N THR A 333 -21.01 -10.65 -52.16
CA THR A 333 -21.50 -10.34 -53.51
C THR A 333 -21.99 -11.61 -54.18
N TYR A 334 -23.20 -11.58 -54.77
CA TYR A 334 -23.75 -12.70 -55.54
C TYR A 334 -23.77 -12.38 -57.03
N VAL A 335 -23.43 -13.37 -57.87
CA VAL A 335 -23.58 -13.32 -59.33
C VAL A 335 -24.33 -14.58 -59.78
N ASN A 336 -25.46 -14.41 -60.47
CA ASN A 336 -26.33 -15.50 -60.91
C ASN A 336 -26.74 -16.46 -59.77
N GLY A 337 -27.05 -15.91 -58.59
CA GLY A 337 -27.48 -16.69 -57.42
C GLY A 337 -26.35 -17.44 -56.70
N ARG A 338 -25.09 -17.30 -57.13
CA ARG A 338 -23.91 -17.88 -56.46
C ARG A 338 -23.08 -16.81 -55.80
N VAL A 339 -22.46 -17.14 -54.65
CA VAL A 339 -21.50 -16.25 -53.99
C VAL A 339 -20.30 -16.05 -54.91
N ALA A 340 -20.08 -14.81 -55.32
CA ALA A 340 -18.97 -14.39 -56.18
C ALA A 340 -17.78 -13.85 -55.36
N SER A 341 -18.02 -13.20 -54.22
CA SER A 341 -16.96 -12.81 -53.28
C SER A 341 -17.49 -12.56 -51.87
N VAL A 342 -16.62 -12.70 -50.86
CA VAL A 342 -16.85 -12.32 -49.47
C VAL A 342 -15.70 -11.40 -49.06
N ARG A 343 -16.00 -10.17 -48.62
CA ARG A 343 -15.00 -9.20 -48.15
C ARG A 343 -15.27 -8.83 -46.70
N ASP A 344 -14.24 -8.91 -45.85
CA ASP A 344 -14.30 -8.40 -44.48
C ASP A 344 -14.33 -6.86 -44.49
N TYR A 345 -15.43 -6.29 -44.01
CA TYR A 345 -15.69 -4.85 -43.94
C TYR A 345 -15.57 -4.31 -42.52
N THR A 346 -15.24 -5.17 -41.54
CA THR A 346 -15.16 -4.84 -40.11
C THR A 346 -14.23 -3.66 -39.87
N ALA A 347 -13.00 -3.73 -40.38
CA ALA A 347 -12.00 -2.67 -40.17
C ALA A 347 -12.46 -1.32 -40.75
N MET A 348 -13.12 -1.33 -41.90
CA MET A 348 -13.60 -0.11 -42.56
C MET A 348 -14.74 0.55 -41.78
N VAL A 349 -15.69 -0.24 -41.28
CA VAL A 349 -16.80 0.27 -40.47
C VAL A 349 -16.30 0.78 -39.11
N LYS A 350 -15.33 0.10 -38.49
CA LYS A 350 -14.65 0.58 -37.28
C LYS A 350 -13.91 1.90 -37.51
N ASP A 351 -13.19 2.05 -38.62
CA ASP A 351 -12.53 3.31 -38.99
C ASP A 351 -13.54 4.44 -39.22
N ALA A 352 -14.64 4.16 -39.93
CA ALA A 352 -15.72 5.13 -40.13
C ALA A 352 -16.39 5.55 -38.82
N ALA A 353 -16.65 4.59 -37.92
CA ALA A 353 -17.17 4.84 -36.58
C ALA A 353 -16.23 5.73 -35.77
N GLY A 354 -14.92 5.42 -35.77
CA GLY A 354 -13.91 6.20 -35.08
C GLY A 354 -13.80 7.64 -35.59
N LYS A 355 -13.86 7.84 -36.91
CA LYS A 355 -13.89 9.17 -37.54
C LYS A 355 -15.16 9.96 -37.17
N LYS A 356 -16.33 9.32 -37.26
CA LYS A 356 -17.62 9.96 -36.94
C LYS A 356 -17.72 10.37 -35.47
N CYS A 357 -17.25 9.51 -34.58
CA CYS A 357 -17.32 9.73 -33.14
C CYS A 357 -16.14 10.53 -32.57
N GLY A 358 -15.17 10.91 -33.42
CA GLY A 358 -14.08 11.77 -33.02
C GLY A 358 -13.04 11.11 -32.10
N LEU A 359 -12.89 9.78 -32.15
CA LEU A 359 -11.94 9.06 -31.29
C LEU A 359 -10.51 9.58 -31.45
N ALA A 360 -10.07 9.90 -32.67
CA ALA A 360 -8.73 10.44 -32.91
C ALA A 360 -8.49 11.81 -32.24
N ALA A 361 -9.55 12.63 -32.11
CA ALA A 361 -9.45 13.91 -31.41
C ALA A 361 -9.38 13.74 -29.89
N VAL A 362 -10.05 12.71 -29.35
CA VAL A 362 -9.93 12.33 -27.93
C VAL A 362 -8.54 11.79 -27.64
N GLU A 363 -8.04 10.86 -28.46
CA GLU A 363 -6.69 10.30 -28.29
C GLU A 363 -5.61 11.38 -28.34
N LYS A 364 -5.70 12.34 -29.26
CA LYS A 364 -4.78 13.49 -29.28
C LYS A 364 -4.84 14.34 -28.00
N LYS A 365 -6.01 14.45 -27.37
CA LYS A 365 -6.15 15.15 -26.09
C LYS A 365 -5.54 14.33 -24.94
N LYS A 366 -5.76 13.00 -24.92
CA LYS A 366 -5.12 12.08 -23.98
C LYS A 366 -3.60 12.19 -24.09
N GLU A 367 -3.04 12.07 -25.30
CA GLU A 367 -1.60 12.21 -25.57
C GLU A 367 -1.04 13.53 -25.04
N LYS A 368 -1.74 14.64 -25.25
CA LYS A 368 -1.30 15.96 -24.77
C LYS A 368 -1.31 16.06 -23.24
N ALA A 369 -2.41 15.66 -22.61
CA ALA A 369 -2.53 15.67 -21.15
C ALA A 369 -1.50 14.72 -20.51
N PHE A 370 -1.34 13.54 -21.10
CA PHE A 370 -0.35 12.53 -20.72
C PHE A 370 1.08 13.08 -20.81
N GLY A 371 1.47 13.69 -21.93
CA GLY A 371 2.81 14.26 -22.11
C GLY A 371 3.14 15.36 -21.11
N LYS A 372 2.16 16.22 -20.76
CA LYS A 372 2.31 17.26 -19.74
C LYS A 372 2.55 16.66 -18.36
N LEU A 373 1.76 15.65 -17.98
CA LEU A 373 1.86 14.98 -16.68
C LEU A 373 3.14 14.16 -16.58
N ASP A 374 3.47 13.38 -17.60
CA ASP A 374 4.70 12.59 -17.62
C ASP A 374 5.93 13.49 -17.42
N ALA A 375 5.99 14.64 -18.08
CA ALA A 375 7.07 15.61 -17.89
C ALA A 375 7.17 16.12 -16.45
N ARG A 376 6.03 16.43 -15.80
CA ARG A 376 6.01 16.88 -14.39
C ARG A 376 6.50 15.81 -13.44
N PHE A 377 6.01 14.59 -13.60
CA PHE A 377 6.44 13.48 -12.77
C PHE A 377 7.92 13.14 -13.00
N ARG A 378 8.42 13.16 -14.24
CA ARG A 378 9.87 12.98 -14.50
C ARG A 378 10.69 14.03 -13.79
N LYS A 379 10.24 15.28 -13.82
CA LYS A 379 10.89 16.38 -13.10
C LYS A 379 10.93 16.13 -11.59
N ARG A 380 9.79 15.80 -10.97
CA ARG A 380 9.71 15.47 -9.53
C ARG A 380 10.57 14.25 -9.18
N GLY A 381 10.52 13.21 -10.01
CA GLY A 381 11.33 12.01 -9.81
C GLY A 381 12.82 12.29 -9.88
N ALA A 382 13.27 13.13 -10.82
CA ALA A 382 14.67 13.55 -10.91
C ALA A 382 15.10 14.40 -9.69
N GLU A 383 14.23 15.29 -9.21
CA GLU A 383 14.45 16.07 -7.99
C GLU A 383 14.58 15.14 -6.76
N ALA A 384 13.69 14.15 -6.63
CA ALA A 384 13.74 13.14 -5.57
C ALA A 384 15.01 12.29 -5.64
N LEU A 385 15.40 11.80 -6.83
CA LEU A 385 16.64 11.05 -7.02
C LEU A 385 17.87 11.87 -6.64
N THR A 386 17.87 13.17 -6.92
CA THR A 386 18.94 14.09 -6.51
C THR A 386 19.01 14.19 -4.98
N GLN A 387 17.88 14.32 -4.30
CA GLN A 387 17.82 14.35 -2.82
C GLN A 387 18.28 13.02 -2.20
N ILE A 388 17.85 11.90 -2.78
CA ILE A 388 18.26 10.56 -2.37
C ILE A 388 19.77 10.38 -2.57
N ALA A 389 20.32 10.79 -3.72
CA ALA A 389 21.76 10.73 -3.98
C ALA A 389 22.56 11.55 -2.96
N ALA A 390 22.13 12.79 -2.67
CA ALA A 390 22.76 13.62 -1.65
C ALA A 390 22.69 12.97 -0.26
N ARG A 391 21.56 12.34 0.07
CA ARG A 391 21.38 11.59 1.32
C ARG A 391 22.37 10.44 1.44
N PHE A 392 22.59 9.66 0.39
CA PHE A 392 23.50 8.50 0.44
C PHE A 392 24.98 8.88 0.26
N ALA A 393 25.28 10.08 -0.24
CA ALA A 393 26.64 10.62 -0.28
C ALA A 393 27.12 11.19 1.07
N ALA A 394 26.20 11.60 1.94
CA ALA A 394 26.55 12.07 3.29
C ALA A 394 27.10 10.89 4.13
N PRO A 395 28.13 11.11 4.97
CA PRO A 395 28.73 10.06 5.80
C PRO A 395 27.74 9.37 6.75
#